data_AF-A0A8S3K500-F1
#
_entry.id   AF-A0A8S3K500-F1
#
_cell.length_a   1.000
_cell.length_b   1.000
_cell.length_c   1.000
_cell.angle_alpha   90.00
_cell.angle_beta   90.00
_cell.angle_gamma   90.00
#
_symmetry.space_group_name_H-M   'P 1'
#
loop_
_entity.id
_entity.type
_entity.pdbx_description
1 polymer ?
#
loop_
_entity_poly.entity_id
_entity_poly.type
_entity_poly.pdbx_seq_one_letter_code
_entity_poly.pdbx_strand_id
1 'polypeptide(L)'
;ISENFFTSINLYSMTSKFWSLSMFTKPPDRDVDCQPSASDMGYHNDYRVKICTIADEDYLYTIHHEMGHVEYYMSYAKQPFLYRDGANSGFHEAIGDTIGMYAISPTHLIKLDFIDEETITRHYEMNFLMRMALQKVV
;
A
#
# COMPACT_ATOMS: atom_id res chain seq x y z
N ILE A 1 -3.15 -7.07 7.98
CA ILE A 1 -3.29 -5.62 8.31
C ILE A 1 -3.81 -4.86 7.10
N SER A 2 -3.03 -4.77 6.02
CA SER A 2 -3.44 -3.98 4.84
C SER A 2 -4.73 -4.46 4.16
N GLU A 3 -4.88 -5.75 3.86
CA GLU A 3 -6.15 -6.29 3.33
C GLU A 3 -7.35 -6.03 4.27
N ASN A 4 -7.15 -6.16 5.58
CA ASN A 4 -8.19 -5.86 6.56
C ASN A 4 -8.63 -4.39 6.51
N PHE A 5 -7.70 -3.47 6.24
CA PHE A 5 -8.05 -2.07 6.04
C PHE A 5 -8.97 -1.89 4.81
N PHE A 6 -8.59 -2.41 3.64
CA PHE A 6 -9.38 -2.27 2.42
C PHE A 6 -10.78 -2.89 2.57
N THR A 7 -10.84 -4.09 3.11
CA THR A 7 -12.12 -4.77 3.38
C THR A 7 -12.98 -4.03 4.43
N SER A 8 -12.36 -3.36 5.41
CA SER A 8 -13.10 -2.55 6.42
C SER A 8 -13.82 -1.34 5.83
N ILE A 9 -13.34 -0.80 4.71
CA ILE A 9 -13.97 0.29 3.97
C ILE A 9 -14.75 -0.20 2.75
N ASN A 10 -15.12 -1.49 2.75
CA ASN A 10 -15.95 -2.14 1.73
C ASN A 10 -15.33 -2.12 0.32
N LEU A 11 -14.00 -2.15 0.25
CA LEU A 11 -13.26 -2.45 -0.97
C LEU A 11 -13.02 -3.96 -1.11
N TYR A 12 -12.24 -4.38 -2.09
CA TYR A 12 -12.12 -5.78 -2.43
C TYR A 12 -11.22 -6.54 -1.43
N SER A 13 -11.36 -7.85 -1.39
CA SER A 13 -10.32 -8.72 -0.82
C SER A 13 -9.32 -9.04 -1.91
N MET A 14 -8.06 -9.28 -1.53
CA MET A 14 -7.05 -9.69 -2.49
C MET A 14 -7.38 -11.07 -3.06
N THR A 15 -7.02 -11.30 -4.32
CA THR A 15 -7.31 -12.58 -4.97
C THR A 15 -6.44 -13.70 -4.39
N SER A 16 -6.87 -14.95 -4.52
CA SER A 16 -6.04 -16.10 -4.13
C SER A 16 -4.71 -16.15 -4.91
N LYS A 17 -4.71 -15.63 -6.15
CA LYS A 17 -3.50 -15.48 -6.98
C LYS A 17 -2.56 -14.42 -6.43
N PHE A 18 -3.08 -13.29 -5.97
CA PHE A 18 -2.26 -12.26 -5.32
C PHE A 18 -1.42 -12.88 -4.19
N TRP A 19 -2.04 -13.65 -3.30
CA TRP A 19 -1.32 -14.27 -2.18
C TRP A 19 -0.34 -15.37 -2.60
N SER A 20 -0.69 -16.16 -3.62
CA SER A 20 0.15 -17.31 -4.03
C SER A 20 1.27 -16.94 -5.00
N LEU A 21 1.17 -15.83 -5.73
CA LEU A 21 2.10 -15.48 -6.81
C LEU A 21 2.87 -14.17 -6.58
N SER A 22 2.49 -13.36 -5.59
CA SER A 22 3.26 -12.16 -5.22
C SER A 22 4.56 -12.51 -4.49
N MET A 23 5.52 -11.59 -4.53
CA MET A 23 6.78 -11.68 -3.80
C MET A 23 6.76 -10.67 -2.66
N PHE A 24 6.66 -11.15 -1.42
CA PHE A 24 6.65 -10.30 -0.21
C PHE A 24 7.99 -10.26 0.52
N THR A 25 8.90 -11.17 0.20
CA THR A 25 10.24 -11.25 0.81
C THR A 25 11.27 -11.52 -0.28
N LYS A 26 12.51 -11.06 -0.06
CA LYS A 26 13.60 -11.35 -1.00
C LYS A 26 13.87 -12.87 -0.99
N PRO A 27 13.77 -13.56 -2.13
CA PRO A 27 14.10 -14.97 -2.23
C PRO A 27 15.61 -15.19 -1.96
N PRO A 28 16.00 -16.26 -1.24
CA PRO A 28 17.40 -16.53 -0.94
C PRO A 28 18.16 -17.16 -2.13
N ASP A 29 17.44 -17.73 -3.11
CA ASP A 29 17.99 -18.51 -4.22
C ASP A 29 18.35 -17.68 -5.46
N ARG A 30 17.99 -16.39 -5.49
CA ARG A 30 18.20 -15.54 -6.66
C ARG A 30 18.25 -14.06 -6.32
N ASP A 31 18.95 -13.30 -7.16
CA ASP A 31 18.87 -11.85 -7.13
C ASP A 31 17.60 -11.36 -7.83
N VAL A 32 17.00 -10.34 -7.21
CA VAL A 32 15.78 -9.69 -7.68
C VAL A 32 15.93 -8.19 -7.46
N ASP A 33 15.28 -7.41 -8.31
CA ASP A 33 15.05 -6.00 -8.02
C ASP A 33 14.06 -5.88 -6.85
N CYS A 34 14.46 -5.18 -5.80
CA CYS A 34 13.68 -4.98 -4.59
C CYS A 34 12.88 -3.68 -4.57
N GLN A 35 12.91 -2.87 -5.64
CA GLN A 35 12.04 -1.70 -5.74
C GLN A 35 10.56 -2.16 -5.66
N PRO A 36 9.76 -1.62 -4.74
CA PRO A 36 8.34 -1.95 -4.61
C PRO A 36 7.60 -1.67 -5.92
N SER A 37 6.71 -2.57 -6.29
CA SER A 37 5.81 -2.39 -7.43
C SER A 37 4.61 -3.31 -7.38
N ALA A 38 3.45 -2.80 -7.78
CA ALA A 38 2.26 -3.57 -8.09
C ALA A 38 2.12 -3.80 -9.60
N SER A 39 1.41 -4.85 -10.00
CA SER A 39 1.21 -5.17 -11.42
C SER A 39 -0.12 -5.87 -11.67
N ASP A 40 -0.86 -5.41 -12.68
CA ASP A 40 -1.91 -6.18 -13.36
C ASP A 40 -1.27 -7.01 -14.48
N MET A 41 -1.39 -8.33 -14.39
CA MET A 41 -0.85 -9.25 -15.40
C MET A 41 -1.75 -9.36 -16.65
N GLY A 42 -2.87 -8.65 -16.70
CA GLY A 42 -3.75 -8.48 -17.86
C GLY A 42 -4.76 -9.61 -18.09
N TYR A 43 -4.62 -10.74 -17.39
CA TYR A 43 -5.44 -11.93 -17.61
C TYR A 43 -5.93 -12.57 -16.29
N HIS A 44 -7.14 -13.14 -16.33
CA HIS A 44 -7.67 -14.01 -15.27
C HIS A 44 -7.58 -13.47 -13.82
N ASN A 45 -7.78 -12.15 -13.64
CA ASN A 45 -7.73 -11.47 -12.34
C ASN A 45 -6.42 -11.76 -11.57
N ASP A 46 -5.30 -11.75 -12.29
CA ASP A 46 -3.96 -11.97 -11.75
C ASP A 46 -3.28 -10.62 -11.49
N TYR A 47 -3.32 -10.22 -10.22
CA TYR A 47 -2.71 -9.00 -9.71
C TYR A 47 -1.64 -9.39 -8.70
N ARG A 48 -0.50 -8.72 -8.73
CA ARG A 48 0.65 -9.10 -7.91
C ARG A 48 1.35 -7.88 -7.35
N VAL A 49 2.07 -8.10 -6.25
CA VAL A 49 3.06 -7.17 -5.73
C VAL A 49 4.44 -7.82 -5.70
N LYS A 50 5.46 -7.00 -5.92
CA LYS A 50 6.87 -7.35 -5.77
C LYS A 50 7.46 -6.37 -4.75
N ILE A 51 7.75 -6.87 -3.56
CA ILE A 51 8.30 -6.10 -2.46
C ILE A 51 9.25 -6.98 -1.63
N CYS A 52 10.40 -6.43 -1.26
CA CYS A 52 11.33 -7.09 -0.34
C CYS A 52 11.08 -6.56 1.07
N THR A 53 9.97 -6.97 1.69
CA THR A 53 9.49 -6.37 2.94
C THR A 53 10.46 -6.53 4.10
N ILE A 54 10.66 -5.44 4.85
CA ILE A 54 11.28 -5.42 6.17
C ILE A 54 10.19 -5.03 7.18
N ALA A 55 10.29 -5.52 8.41
CA ALA A 55 9.26 -5.27 9.43
C ALA A 55 9.48 -3.90 10.12
N ASP A 56 9.12 -2.82 9.42
CA ASP A 56 9.19 -1.44 9.93
C ASP A 56 8.00 -0.57 9.44
N GLU A 57 7.96 0.69 9.87
CA GLU A 57 6.90 1.65 9.51
C GLU A 57 6.91 2.01 8.01
N ASP A 58 8.09 2.13 7.39
CA ASP A 58 8.22 2.49 5.98
C ASP A 58 7.64 1.40 5.08
N TYR A 59 7.85 0.13 5.43
CA TYR A 59 7.24 -0.99 4.74
C TYR A 59 5.76 -1.19 5.08
N LEU A 60 5.29 -0.72 6.24
CA LEU A 60 3.85 -0.61 6.52
C LEU A 60 3.20 0.41 5.58
N TYR A 61 3.80 1.58 5.36
CA TYR A 61 3.36 2.54 4.35
C TYR A 61 3.37 1.90 2.96
N THR A 62 4.51 1.31 2.58
CA THR A 62 4.76 0.80 1.24
C THR A 62 3.78 -0.31 0.86
N ILE A 63 3.53 -1.28 1.74
CA ILE A 63 2.58 -2.36 1.41
C ILE A 63 1.16 -1.83 1.21
N HIS A 64 0.76 -0.80 1.96
CA HIS A 64 -0.54 -0.15 1.79
C HIS A 64 -0.62 0.65 0.49
N HIS A 65 0.47 1.32 0.11
CA HIS A 65 0.58 2.01 -1.17
C HIS A 65 0.46 1.02 -2.34
N GLU A 66 1.25 -0.05 -2.34
CA GLU A 66 1.24 -1.05 -3.43
C GLU A 66 -0.08 -1.81 -3.51
N MET A 67 -0.70 -2.15 -2.38
CA MET A 67 -2.03 -2.76 -2.37
C MET A 67 -3.12 -1.77 -2.82
N GLY A 68 -2.91 -0.46 -2.66
CA GLY A 68 -3.78 0.57 -3.23
C GLY A 68 -3.80 0.54 -4.76
N HIS A 69 -2.64 0.33 -5.40
CA HIS A 69 -2.57 0.07 -6.85
C HIS A 69 -3.35 -1.19 -7.23
N VAL A 70 -3.25 -2.27 -6.43
CA VAL A 70 -3.99 -3.52 -6.67
C VAL A 70 -5.50 -3.35 -6.56
N GLU A 71 -5.99 -2.62 -5.56
CA GLU A 71 -7.41 -2.23 -5.48
C GLU A 71 -7.85 -1.45 -6.71
N TYR A 72 -7.00 -0.55 -7.22
CA TYR A 72 -7.34 0.22 -8.40
C TYR A 72 -7.39 -0.66 -9.65
N TYR A 73 -6.45 -1.60 -9.81
CA TYR A 73 -6.49 -2.63 -10.85
C TYR A 73 -7.80 -3.41 -10.84
N MET A 74 -8.20 -3.88 -9.66
CA MET A 74 -9.45 -4.63 -9.49
C MET A 74 -10.69 -3.80 -9.82
N SER A 75 -10.67 -2.51 -9.48
CA SER A 75 -11.81 -1.59 -9.67
C SER A 75 -12.15 -1.36 -11.14
N TYR A 76 -11.15 -1.24 -12.03
CA TYR A 76 -11.37 -1.05 -13.45
C TYR A 76 -11.24 -2.33 -14.29
N ALA A 77 -11.08 -3.50 -13.67
CA ALA A 77 -10.87 -4.78 -14.37
C ALA A 77 -11.96 -5.13 -15.41
N LYS A 78 -13.17 -4.60 -15.25
CA LYS A 78 -14.30 -4.80 -16.18
C LYS A 78 -14.30 -3.85 -17.38
N GLN A 79 -13.45 -2.82 -17.39
CA GLN A 79 -13.30 -1.93 -18.54
C GLN A 79 -12.66 -2.67 -19.72
N PRO A 80 -12.91 -2.22 -20.97
CA PRO A 80 -12.17 -2.70 -22.13
C PRO A 80 -10.67 -2.54 -21.91
N PHE A 81 -9.87 -3.46 -22.43
CA PHE A 81 -8.42 -3.52 -22.15
C PHE A 81 -7.70 -2.18 -22.34
N LEU A 82 -8.05 -1.41 -23.38
CA LEU A 82 -7.45 -0.09 -23.66
C LEU A 82 -7.80 1.02 -22.64
N TYR A 83 -8.75 0.78 -21.75
CA TYR A 83 -9.20 1.71 -20.70
C TYR A 83 -8.92 1.19 -19.30
N ARG A 84 -8.07 0.17 -19.15
CA ARG A 84 -7.63 -0.36 -17.85
C ARG A 84 -6.37 0.37 -17.38
N ASP A 85 -6.54 1.64 -17.10
CA ASP A 85 -5.50 2.50 -16.55
C ASP A 85 -6.17 3.59 -15.70
N GLY A 86 -5.38 4.32 -14.91
CA GLY A 86 -5.84 5.51 -14.22
C GLY A 86 -6.33 6.56 -15.20
N ALA A 87 -7.11 7.52 -14.68
CA ALA A 87 -7.48 8.71 -15.45
C ALA A 87 -6.23 9.46 -15.98
N ASN A 88 -5.14 9.41 -15.22
CA ASN A 88 -3.77 9.70 -15.61
C ASN A 88 -2.83 9.05 -14.57
N SER A 89 -1.52 9.09 -14.81
CA SER A 89 -0.52 8.50 -13.90
C SER A 89 -0.60 9.05 -12.47
N GLY A 90 -0.99 10.32 -12.30
CA GLY A 90 -1.14 10.94 -10.98
C GLY A 90 -2.26 10.32 -10.14
N PHE A 91 -3.32 9.80 -10.75
CA PHE A 91 -4.40 9.13 -10.01
C PHE A 91 -3.94 7.80 -9.41
N HIS A 92 -3.11 7.04 -10.13
CA HIS A 92 -2.55 5.78 -9.62
C HIS A 92 -1.75 6.03 -8.34
N GLU A 93 -0.77 6.92 -8.42
CA GLU A 93 0.11 7.24 -7.30
C GLU A 93 -0.66 7.89 -6.14
N ALA A 94 -1.61 8.79 -6.42
CA ALA A 94 -2.37 9.46 -5.38
C ALA A 94 -3.24 8.50 -4.54
N ILE A 95 -3.79 7.45 -5.15
CA ILE A 95 -4.54 6.42 -4.43
C ILE A 95 -3.61 5.67 -3.48
N GLY A 96 -2.49 5.15 -4.00
CA GLY A 96 -1.48 4.47 -3.19
C GLY A 96 -1.01 5.34 -2.02
N ASP A 97 -0.63 6.59 -2.30
CA ASP A 97 -0.13 7.54 -1.30
C ASP A 97 -1.16 7.87 -0.23
N THR A 98 -2.42 8.07 -0.61
CA THR A 98 -3.51 8.37 0.35
C THR A 98 -3.67 7.24 1.35
N ILE A 99 -3.67 6.00 0.87
CA ILE A 99 -3.83 4.82 1.72
C ILE A 99 -2.57 4.54 2.56
N GLY A 100 -1.38 4.70 1.98
CA GLY A 100 -0.12 4.62 2.70
C GLY A 100 -0.05 5.64 3.85
N MET A 101 -0.45 6.90 3.60
CA MET A 101 -0.46 7.96 4.63
C MET A 101 -1.43 7.65 5.76
N TYR A 102 -2.59 7.07 5.45
CA TYR A 102 -3.51 6.58 6.47
C TYR A 102 -2.88 5.47 7.32
N ALA A 103 -2.17 4.53 6.69
CA ALA A 103 -1.58 3.37 7.38
C ALA A 103 -0.56 3.76 8.45
N ILE A 104 0.17 4.86 8.26
CA ILE A 104 1.15 5.39 9.22
C ILE A 104 0.57 6.51 10.09
N SER A 105 -0.73 6.79 9.99
CA SER A 105 -1.35 7.83 10.82
C SER A 105 -1.31 7.40 12.29
N PRO A 106 -1.09 8.33 13.23
CA PRO A 106 -0.97 7.96 14.64
C PRO A 106 -2.22 7.27 15.19
N THR A 107 -3.40 7.69 14.73
CA THR A 107 -4.68 7.06 15.12
C THR A 107 -4.83 5.64 14.60
N HIS A 108 -4.26 5.31 13.43
CA HIS A 108 -4.23 3.95 12.93
C HIS A 108 -3.21 3.09 13.69
N LEU A 109 -2.03 3.64 13.98
CA LEU A 109 -1.00 2.94 14.76
C LEU A 109 -1.47 2.57 16.18
N ILE A 110 -2.26 3.43 16.84
CA ILE A 110 -2.92 3.10 18.11
C ILE A 110 -3.88 1.92 17.94
N LYS A 111 -4.70 1.93 16.88
CA LYS A 111 -5.66 0.83 16.63
C LYS A 111 -4.98 -0.51 16.35
N LEU A 112 -3.73 -0.49 15.91
CA LEU A 112 -2.91 -1.69 15.70
C LEU A 112 -2.09 -2.08 16.93
N ASP A 113 -2.21 -1.37 18.06
CA ASP A 113 -1.38 -1.55 19.26
C ASP A 113 0.13 -1.35 18.99
N PHE A 114 0.48 -0.52 18.00
CA PHE A 114 1.89 -0.21 17.70
C PHE A 114 2.43 0.94 18.54
N ILE A 115 1.56 1.83 19.03
CA ILE A 115 1.88 2.93 19.95
C ILE A 115 0.72 3.14 20.93
N ASP A 116 1.02 3.61 22.14
CA ASP A 116 0.01 3.94 23.15
C ASP A 116 -0.65 5.31 22.88
N GLU A 117 -1.92 5.47 23.24
CA GLU A 117 -2.65 6.74 23.10
C GLU A 117 -1.96 7.90 23.85
N GLU A 118 -1.36 7.62 25.01
CA GLU A 118 -0.60 8.59 25.81
C GLU A 118 0.63 9.15 25.07
N THR A 119 1.11 8.46 24.03
CA THR A 119 2.22 8.90 23.17
C THR A 119 1.85 10.13 22.34
N ILE A 120 0.55 10.32 22.04
CA ILE A 120 0.06 11.41 21.18
C ILE A 120 -0.02 12.72 21.95
N THR A 121 1.15 13.28 22.20
CA THR A 121 1.30 14.63 22.73
C THR A 121 1.37 15.64 21.59
N ARG A 122 1.14 16.93 21.92
CA ARG A 122 1.37 18.04 20.97
C ARG A 122 2.78 17.99 20.34
N HIS A 123 3.80 17.60 21.10
CA HIS A 123 5.17 17.50 20.58
C HIS A 123 5.29 16.35 19.58
N TYR A 124 4.66 15.21 19.86
CA TYR A 124 4.60 14.08 18.93
C TYR A 124 3.91 14.47 17.62
N GLU A 125 2.75 15.15 17.69
CA GLU A 125 2.04 15.62 16.50
C GLU A 125 2.88 16.57 15.66
N MET A 126 3.62 17.50 16.28
CA MET A 126 4.53 18.40 15.56
C MET A 126 5.68 17.65 14.88
N ASN A 127 6.26 16.66 15.55
CA ASN A 127 7.31 15.83 14.95
C ASN A 127 6.77 15.00 13.78
N PHE A 128 5.56 14.42 13.94
CA PHE A 128 4.88 13.68 12.88
C PHE A 128 4.60 14.58 11.67
N LEU A 129 3.98 15.74 11.88
CA LEU A 129 3.69 16.68 10.78
C LEU A 129 4.96 17.20 10.11
N MET A 130 6.03 17.45 10.87
CA MET A 130 7.33 17.82 10.31
C MET A 130 7.90 16.70 9.43
N ARG A 131 7.86 15.44 9.89
CA ARG A 131 8.28 14.29 9.09
C ARG A 131 7.47 14.16 7.80
N MET A 132 6.14 14.31 7.88
CA MET A 132 5.27 14.28 6.70
C MET A 132 5.60 15.42 5.72
N ALA A 133 5.89 16.62 6.23
CA ALA A 133 6.29 17.76 5.40
C ALA A 133 7.61 17.50 4.67
N LEU A 134 8.61 16.93 5.36
CA LEU A 134 9.90 16.56 4.75
C LEU A 134 9.76 15.51 3.64
N GLN A 135 8.76 14.64 3.71
CA GLN A 135 8.53 13.62 2.70
C GLN A 135 7.67 14.09 1.52
N LYS A 136 6.76 15.05 1.73
CA LYS A 136 5.69 15.37 0.76
C LYS A 136 5.72 16.80 0.22
N VAL A 137 6.46 17.72 0.84
CA VAL A 137 6.52 19.15 0.42
C VAL A 137 7.87 19.53 -0.16
N VAL A 138 8.95 18.93 0.35
CA VAL A 138 10.34 19.20 -0.06
C VAL A 138 10.74 18.25 -1.18
#